data_AF-A0A936ARR7-F1
#
_entry.id   AF-A0A936ARR7-F1
#
_cell.length_a   1.000
_cell.length_b   1.000
_cell.length_c   1.000
_cell.angle_alpha   90.00
_cell.angle_beta   90.00
_cell.angle_gamma   90.00
#
_symmetry.space_group_name_H-M   'P 1'
#
loop_
_entity.id
_entity.type
_entity.pdbx_description
1 polymer ?
#
loop_
_entity_poly.entity_id
_entity_poly.type
_entity_poly.pdbx_seq_one_letter_code
_entity_poly.pdbx_strand_id
1 'polypeptide(L)'
;MAQRSVEAAELDTIAARLALAGVLTQTYIDLARACALRDLAAATVKQRASILELTNTRVRNGLESTTAQKNAEALLALARADRIRADSALELTRHQIAALIGRGADVYTTIQEPTLNRTRSAATGPPGRSAGAARPYRPRARESIPRFPVATWRARPSIPTSTSRHLRDGHRSASIICSARPRGPTARGRRSICLF
;
A
#
# COMPACT_ATOMS: atom_id res chain seq x y z
N MET A 1 41.10 -4.66 21.27
CA MET A 1 39.89 -5.52 21.25
C MET A 1 38.61 -4.73 21.48
N ALA A 2 38.53 -3.83 22.48
CA ALA A 2 37.33 -3.04 22.79
C ALA A 2 36.76 -2.21 21.61
N GLN A 3 37.60 -1.62 20.75
CA GLN A 3 37.12 -0.83 19.61
C GLN A 3 36.33 -1.67 18.59
N ARG A 4 36.77 -2.91 18.33
CA ARG A 4 36.11 -3.81 17.38
C ARG A 4 34.74 -4.27 17.87
N SER A 5 34.58 -4.49 19.17
CA SER A 5 33.28 -4.87 19.75
C SER A 5 32.28 -3.70 19.74
N VAL A 6 32.75 -2.46 19.91
CA VAL A 6 31.89 -1.27 19.78
C VAL A 6 31.41 -1.10 18.35
N GLU A 7 32.31 -1.20 17.37
CA GLU A 7 31.95 -1.09 15.94
C GLU A 7 31.02 -2.22 15.48
N ALA A 8 31.23 -3.45 15.97
CA ALA A 8 30.32 -4.56 15.72
C ALA A 8 28.90 -4.29 16.27
N ALA A 9 28.79 -3.78 17.50
CA ALA A 9 27.50 -3.47 18.11
C ALA A 9 26.74 -2.33 17.39
N GLU A 10 27.46 -1.34 16.84
CA GLU A 10 26.87 -0.29 16.00
C GLU A 10 26.29 -0.87 14.70
N LEU A 11 27.03 -1.76 14.04
CA LEU A 11 26.57 -2.44 12.83
C LEU A 11 25.35 -3.33 13.09
N ASP A 12 25.34 -4.07 14.20
CA ASP A 12 24.20 -4.90 14.61
C ASP A 12 22.93 -4.05 14.82
N THR A 13 23.08 -2.84 15.39
CA THR A 13 21.96 -1.91 15.56
C THR A 13 21.40 -1.43 14.22
N ILE A 14 22.26 -1.13 13.25
CA ILE A 14 21.84 -0.72 11.90
C ILE A 14 21.14 -1.89 11.19
N ALA A 15 21.69 -3.09 11.29
CA ALA A 15 21.11 -4.30 10.72
C ALA A 15 19.71 -4.58 11.29
N ALA A 16 19.55 -4.49 12.62
CA ALA A 16 18.26 -4.68 13.28
C ALA A 16 17.21 -3.65 12.83
N ARG A 17 17.59 -2.37 12.69
CA ARG A 17 16.69 -1.32 12.19
C ARG A 17 16.25 -1.56 10.75
N LEU A 18 17.19 -1.97 9.88
CA LEU A 18 16.88 -2.28 8.48
C LEU A 18 15.95 -3.49 8.37
N ALA A 19 16.20 -4.53 9.16
CA ALA A 19 15.34 -5.71 9.22
C ALA A 19 13.92 -5.35 9.69
N LEU A 20 13.78 -4.55 10.75
CA LEU A 20 12.49 -4.09 11.25
C LEU A 20 11.73 -3.25 10.20
N ALA A 21 12.42 -2.33 9.53
CA ALA A 21 11.82 -1.52 8.46
C ALA A 21 11.34 -2.38 7.29
N GLY A 22 12.10 -3.42 6.92
CA GLY A 22 11.72 -4.39 5.90
C GLY A 22 10.46 -5.17 6.27
N VAL A 23 10.41 -5.74 7.48
CA VAL A 23 9.24 -6.48 7.97
C VAL A 23 8.02 -5.57 8.05
N LEU A 24 8.15 -4.37 8.62
CA LEU A 24 7.05 -3.41 8.73
C LEU A 24 6.50 -3.01 7.36
N THR A 25 7.37 -2.77 6.39
CA THR A 25 6.96 -2.43 5.02
C THR A 25 6.18 -3.58 4.39
N GLN A 26 6.65 -4.82 4.54
CA GLN A 26 5.97 -6.00 4.02
C GLN A 26 4.59 -6.17 4.67
N THR A 27 4.49 -6.05 5.99
CA THR A 27 3.21 -6.14 6.71
C THR A 27 2.22 -5.05 6.26
N TYR A 28 2.70 -3.85 5.93
CA TYR A 28 1.84 -2.78 5.40
C TYR A 28 1.29 -3.09 3.99
N ILE A 29 2.09 -3.74 3.14
CA ILE A 29 1.64 -4.25 1.84
C ILE A 29 0.62 -5.37 2.02
N ASP A 30 0.85 -6.27 2.98
CA ASP A 30 -0.08 -7.35 3.29
C ASP A 30 -1.41 -6.81 3.82
N LEU A 31 -1.41 -5.71 4.59
CA LEU A 31 -2.62 -5.03 5.03
C LEU A 31 -3.45 -4.53 3.84
N ALA A 32 -2.79 -3.91 2.85
CA ALA A 32 -3.46 -3.44 1.64
C ALA A 32 -4.08 -4.60 0.84
N ARG A 33 -3.35 -5.71 0.74
CA ARG A 33 -3.85 -6.92 0.10
C ARG A 33 -5.06 -7.48 0.85
N ALA A 34 -5.01 -7.54 2.17
CA ALA A 34 -6.12 -8.04 3.00
C ALA A 34 -7.39 -7.18 2.82
N CYS A 35 -7.24 -5.85 2.79
CA CYS A 35 -8.35 -4.93 2.48
C CYS A 35 -8.97 -5.23 1.10
N ALA A 36 -8.14 -5.39 0.07
CA ALA A 36 -8.63 -5.72 -1.27
C ALA A 36 -9.34 -7.09 -1.33
N LEU A 37 -8.86 -8.08 -0.58
CA LEU A 37 -9.49 -9.40 -0.50
C LEU A 37 -10.83 -9.36 0.23
N ARG A 38 -10.93 -8.58 1.32
CA ARG A 38 -12.20 -8.31 2.00
C ARG A 38 -13.22 -7.70 1.03
N ASP A 39 -12.81 -6.69 0.29
CA ASP A 39 -13.71 -5.97 -0.63
C ASP A 39 -14.18 -6.89 -1.77
N LEU A 40 -13.28 -7.74 -2.30
CA LEU A 40 -13.63 -8.77 -3.28
C LEU A 40 -14.60 -9.81 -2.71
N ALA A 41 -14.39 -10.28 -1.48
CA ALA A 41 -15.29 -11.20 -0.81
C ALA A 41 -16.66 -10.56 -0.58
N ALA A 42 -16.71 -9.29 -0.19
CA ALA A 42 -17.95 -8.53 -0.06
C ALA A 42 -18.70 -8.38 -1.39
N ALA A 43 -17.99 -8.12 -2.49
CA ALA A 43 -18.58 -8.11 -3.83
C ALA A 43 -19.13 -9.49 -4.24
N THR A 44 -18.42 -10.56 -3.88
CA THR A 44 -18.85 -11.94 -4.13
C THR A 44 -20.14 -12.27 -3.38
N VAL A 45 -20.26 -11.86 -2.11
CA VAL A 45 -21.51 -12.03 -1.34
C VAL A 45 -22.68 -11.33 -2.03
N LYS A 46 -22.48 -10.10 -2.53
CA LYS A 46 -23.52 -9.37 -3.28
C LYS A 46 -23.93 -10.11 -4.55
N GLN A 47 -22.94 -10.58 -5.34
CA GLN A 47 -23.20 -11.34 -6.55
C GLN A 47 -24.00 -12.61 -6.26
N ARG A 48 -23.63 -13.38 -5.22
CA ARG A 48 -24.36 -14.60 -4.84
C ARG A 48 -25.78 -14.30 -4.35
N ALA A 49 -25.99 -13.18 -3.66
CA ALA A 49 -27.32 -12.76 -3.24
C ALA A 49 -28.22 -12.45 -4.43
N SER A 50 -27.72 -11.70 -5.43
CA SER A 50 -28.49 -11.41 -6.65
C SER A 50 -28.82 -12.67 -7.46
N ILE A 51 -27.90 -13.64 -7.51
CA ILE A 51 -28.18 -14.94 -8.15
C ILE A 51 -29.30 -15.67 -7.41
N LEU A 52 -29.27 -15.71 -6.08
CA LEU A 52 -30.33 -16.33 -5.29
C LEU A 52 -31.69 -15.66 -5.52
N GLU A 53 -31.74 -14.33 -5.56
CA GLU A 53 -32.97 -13.58 -5.86
C GLU A 53 -33.55 -13.93 -7.25
N LEU A 54 -32.68 -14.04 -8.26
CA LEU A 54 -33.07 -14.46 -9.60
C LEU A 54 -33.59 -15.91 -9.60
N THR A 55 -32.88 -16.84 -8.95
CA THR A 55 -33.30 -18.24 -8.84
C THR A 55 -34.65 -18.35 -8.12
N ASN A 56 -34.86 -17.63 -7.02
CA ASN A 56 -36.14 -17.60 -6.31
C ASN A 56 -37.29 -17.11 -7.21
N THR A 57 -37.02 -16.08 -8.02
CA THR A 57 -38.01 -15.58 -8.99
C THR A 57 -38.35 -16.62 -10.06
N ARG A 58 -37.36 -17.37 -10.56
CA ARG A 58 -37.59 -18.43 -11.56
C ARG A 58 -38.32 -19.63 -10.98
N VAL A 59 -37.99 -20.06 -9.77
CA VAL A 59 -38.71 -21.15 -9.07
C VAL A 59 -40.16 -20.77 -8.85
N ARG A 60 -40.43 -19.53 -8.40
CA ARG A 60 -41.81 -19.02 -8.24
C ARG A 60 -42.60 -19.03 -9.56
N ASN A 61 -41.92 -18.81 -10.68
CA ASN A 61 -42.52 -18.85 -12.02
C ASN A 61 -42.55 -20.28 -12.62
N GLY A 62 -42.10 -21.30 -11.89
CA GLY A 62 -42.06 -22.69 -12.38
C GLY A 62 -40.97 -22.97 -13.43
N LEU A 63 -40.02 -22.05 -13.62
CA LEU A 63 -38.97 -22.15 -14.65
C LEU A 63 -37.66 -22.80 -14.16
N GLU A 64 -37.57 -23.10 -12.87
CA GLU A 64 -36.36 -23.61 -12.21
C GLU A 64 -36.73 -24.54 -11.05
N SER A 65 -35.82 -25.43 -10.65
CA SER A 65 -36.04 -26.41 -9.58
C SER A 65 -35.73 -25.89 -8.17
N THR A 66 -36.42 -26.42 -7.16
CA THR A 66 -36.13 -26.15 -5.73
C THR A 66 -34.73 -26.60 -5.31
N THR A 67 -34.17 -27.63 -5.94
CA THR A 67 -32.77 -28.06 -5.73
C THR A 67 -31.79 -26.97 -6.16
N ALA A 68 -32.06 -26.29 -7.29
CA ALA A 68 -31.24 -25.18 -7.75
C ALA A 68 -31.30 -23.99 -6.79
N GLN A 69 -32.47 -23.70 -6.21
CA GLN A 69 -32.61 -22.72 -5.14
C GLN A 69 -31.77 -23.08 -3.91
N LYS A 70 -31.86 -24.32 -3.41
CA LYS A 70 -31.09 -24.76 -2.24
C LYS A 70 -29.58 -24.71 -2.49
N ASN A 71 -29.14 -25.03 -3.71
CA ASN A 71 -27.73 -24.87 -4.11
C ASN A 71 -27.30 -23.40 -4.11
N ALA A 72 -28.13 -22.48 -4.60
CA ALA A 72 -27.85 -21.05 -4.56
C ALA A 72 -27.77 -20.51 -3.12
N GLU A 73 -28.65 -20.96 -2.22
CA GLU A 73 -28.61 -20.65 -0.79
C GLU A 73 -27.29 -21.12 -0.14
N ALA A 74 -26.86 -22.36 -0.43
CA ALA A 74 -25.61 -22.90 0.08
C ALA A 74 -24.38 -22.10 -0.41
N LEU A 75 -24.35 -21.72 -1.68
CA LEU A 75 -23.26 -20.90 -2.24
C LEU A 75 -23.20 -19.50 -1.64
N LEU A 76 -24.34 -18.90 -1.30
CA LEU A 76 -24.39 -17.63 -0.59
C LEU A 76 -23.83 -17.77 0.83
N ALA A 77 -24.17 -18.86 1.54
CA ALA A 77 -23.64 -19.14 2.87
C ALA A 77 -22.10 -19.31 2.85
N LEU A 78 -21.57 -20.06 1.87
CA LEU A 78 -20.12 -20.20 1.66
C LEU A 78 -19.44 -18.86 1.40
N ALA A 79 -20.00 -18.02 0.52
CA ALA A 79 -19.45 -16.69 0.25
C ALA A 79 -19.42 -15.79 1.50
N ARG A 80 -20.42 -15.90 2.40
CA ARG A 80 -20.43 -15.18 3.68
C ARG A 80 -19.32 -15.68 4.61
N ALA A 81 -19.10 -16.98 4.69
CA ALA A 81 -18.01 -17.56 5.47
C ALA A 81 -16.64 -17.10 4.95
N ASP A 82 -16.46 -17.04 3.63
CA ASP A 82 -15.23 -16.54 3.01
C ASP A 82 -14.98 -15.05 3.32
N ARG A 83 -16.04 -14.23 3.36
CA ARG A 83 -15.95 -12.84 3.80
C ARG A 83 -15.45 -12.74 5.24
N ILE A 84 -16.02 -13.52 6.16
CA ILE A 84 -15.60 -13.54 7.58
C ILE A 84 -14.12 -13.95 7.70
N ARG A 85 -13.67 -14.92 6.90
CA ARG A 85 -12.27 -15.32 6.84
C ARG A 85 -11.37 -14.17 6.37
N ALA A 86 -11.79 -13.44 5.34
CA ALA A 86 -11.06 -12.27 4.85
C ALA A 86 -11.01 -11.13 5.88
N ASP A 87 -12.11 -10.86 6.57
CA ASP A 87 -12.18 -9.88 7.67
C ASP A 87 -11.21 -10.25 8.80
N SER A 88 -11.14 -11.54 9.17
CA SER A 88 -10.24 -12.03 10.21
C SER A 88 -8.77 -11.91 9.80
N ALA A 89 -8.44 -12.15 8.53
CA ALA A 89 -7.07 -11.97 8.02
C ALA A 89 -6.64 -10.50 8.09
N LEU A 90 -7.55 -9.56 7.81
CA LEU A 90 -7.30 -8.13 7.92
C LEU A 90 -7.00 -7.73 9.37
N GLU A 91 -7.80 -8.19 10.33
CA GLU A 91 -7.56 -7.91 11.76
C GLU A 91 -6.24 -8.50 12.25
N LEU A 92 -5.89 -9.73 11.83
CA LEU A 92 -4.60 -10.33 12.16
C LEU A 92 -3.42 -9.47 11.67
N THR A 93 -3.50 -8.93 10.45
CA THR A 93 -2.45 -8.05 9.93
C THR A 93 -2.38 -6.72 10.71
N ARG A 94 -3.51 -6.17 11.17
CA ARG A 94 -3.51 -5.00 12.07
C ARG A 94 -2.81 -5.30 13.39
N HIS A 95 -3.06 -6.48 13.97
CA HIS A 95 -2.40 -6.90 15.20
C HIS A 95 -0.88 -7.07 15.01
N GLN A 96 -0.45 -7.60 13.86
CA GLN A 96 0.97 -7.70 13.52
C GLN A 96 1.65 -6.32 13.46
N ILE A 97 1.01 -5.33 12.83
CA ILE A 97 1.55 -3.96 12.78
C ILE A 97 1.68 -3.38 14.19
N ALA A 98 0.65 -3.52 15.02
CA ALA A 98 0.68 -3.05 16.41
C ALA A 98 1.84 -3.67 17.20
N ALA A 99 2.03 -4.99 17.08
CA ALA A 99 3.13 -5.70 17.71
C ALA A 99 4.52 -5.19 17.24
N LEU A 100 4.69 -4.93 15.94
CA LEU A 100 5.96 -4.42 15.38
C LEU A 100 6.31 -3.00 15.86
N ILE A 101 5.31 -2.16 16.11
CA ILE A 101 5.53 -0.80 16.65
C ILE A 101 5.55 -0.76 18.18
N GLY A 102 5.43 -1.92 18.85
CA GLY A 102 5.41 -2.03 20.32
C GLY A 102 4.17 -1.40 20.95
N ARG A 103 3.06 -1.32 20.22
CA ARG A 103 1.78 -0.78 20.70
C ARG A 103 0.74 -1.90 20.80
N GLY A 104 -0.24 -1.73 21.68
CA GLY A 104 -1.28 -2.72 21.91
C GLY A 104 -2.49 -2.51 21.01
N ALA A 105 -3.68 -2.85 21.50
CA ALA A 105 -4.93 -2.64 20.77
C ALA A 105 -5.34 -1.16 20.63
N ASP A 106 -4.67 -0.26 21.33
CA ASP A 106 -4.93 1.18 21.35
C ASP A 106 -4.71 1.85 19.99
N VAL A 107 -3.89 1.27 19.11
CA VAL A 107 -3.55 1.85 17.81
C VAL A 107 -4.48 1.42 16.67
N TYR A 108 -5.40 0.47 16.88
CA TYR A 108 -6.18 -0.10 15.78
C TYR A 108 -7.02 0.94 15.02
N THR A 109 -7.55 1.95 15.73
CA THR A 109 -8.33 3.05 15.14
C THR A 109 -7.47 4.09 14.40
N THR A 110 -6.16 4.09 14.63
CA THR A 110 -5.20 5.02 13.99
C THR A 110 -4.60 4.46 12.71
N ILE A 111 -4.65 3.14 12.50
CA ILE A 111 -4.11 2.49 11.30
C ILE A 111 -5.08 2.75 10.13
N GLN A 112 -4.71 3.67 9.25
CA GLN A 112 -5.47 3.99 8.04
C GLN A 112 -5.37 2.85 7.02
N GLU A 113 -6.42 2.67 6.21
CA GLU A 113 -6.39 1.72 5.10
C GLU A 113 -5.43 2.20 4.00
N PRO A 114 -4.42 1.41 3.64
CA PRO A 114 -3.45 1.79 2.62
C PRO A 114 -4.07 1.80 1.22
N THR A 115 -4.09 2.96 0.58
CA THR A 115 -4.42 3.08 -0.84
C THR A 115 -3.18 2.81 -1.68
N LEU A 116 -3.00 1.57 -2.11
CA LEU A 116 -2.01 1.27 -3.14
C LEU A 116 -2.59 1.72 -4.49
N ASN A 117 -2.02 2.79 -5.06
CA ASN A 117 -2.27 3.11 -6.46
C ASN A 117 -1.80 1.90 -7.27
N ARG A 118 -2.76 1.08 -7.71
CA ARG A 118 -2.54 0.03 -8.68
C ARG A 118 -2.20 0.75 -9.99
N THR A 119 -0.98 1.25 -10.07
CA THR A 119 -0.41 1.72 -11.33
C THR A 119 -0.56 0.53 -12.24
N ARG A 120 -1.52 0.67 -13.16
CA ARG A 120 -1.71 -0.16 -14.33
C ARG A 120 -0.32 -0.64 -14.70
N SER A 121 -0.07 -1.95 -14.62
CA SER A 121 1.05 -2.54 -15.33
C SER A 121 0.88 -2.01 -16.74
N ALA A 122 1.64 -0.97 -17.05
CA ALA A 122 1.72 -0.49 -18.40
C ALA A 122 2.19 -1.75 -19.10
N ALA A 123 1.34 -2.26 -19.99
CA ALA A 123 1.81 -3.05 -21.09
C ALA A 123 2.84 -2.18 -21.82
N THR A 124 4.05 -2.08 -21.28
CA THR A 124 5.23 -1.65 -21.99
C THR A 124 5.75 -2.89 -22.70
N GLY A 125 4.87 -3.49 -23.50
CA GLY A 125 5.30 -4.02 -24.78
C GLY A 125 5.40 -2.80 -25.69
N PRO A 126 6.49 -2.62 -26.46
CA PRO A 126 6.53 -1.56 -27.46
C PRO A 126 5.28 -1.66 -28.36
N PRO A 127 4.66 -0.53 -28.74
CA PRO A 127 3.51 -0.56 -29.64
C PRO A 127 3.95 -1.18 -30.96
N GLY A 128 3.42 -2.37 -31.30
CA GLY A 128 3.65 -3.01 -32.60
C GLY A 128 4.07 -4.48 -32.62
N ARG A 129 4.08 -5.22 -31.50
CA ARG A 129 4.26 -6.68 -31.53
C ARG A 129 2.92 -7.41 -31.44
N SER A 130 2.29 -7.61 -32.60
CA SER A 130 1.24 -8.63 -32.76
C SER A 130 1.81 -9.99 -32.38
N ALA A 131 0.98 -10.78 -31.69
CA ALA A 131 1.28 -12.13 -31.27
C ALA A 131 1.56 -13.02 -32.50
N GLY A 132 2.82 -13.16 -32.85
CA GLY A 132 3.26 -13.99 -33.97
C GLY A 132 4.74 -14.33 -33.81
N ALA A 133 5.01 -15.61 -33.65
CA ALA A 133 6.34 -16.23 -33.51
C ALA A 133 7.11 -15.87 -32.22
N ALA A 134 7.00 -16.75 -31.23
CA ALA A 134 8.03 -16.95 -30.23
C ALA A 134 9.35 -17.25 -30.97
N ARG A 135 10.22 -16.24 -31.08
CA ARG A 135 11.60 -16.48 -31.53
C ARG A 135 12.29 -17.27 -30.42
N PRO A 136 12.88 -18.44 -30.71
CA PRO A 136 13.65 -19.17 -29.71
C PRO A 136 14.78 -18.26 -29.23
N TYR A 137 14.98 -18.24 -27.91
CA TYR A 137 16.08 -17.51 -27.27
C TYR A 137 17.41 -17.96 -27.91
N ARG A 138 18.03 -17.08 -28.70
CA ARG A 138 19.42 -17.23 -29.12
C ARG A 138 20.28 -16.87 -27.91
N PRO A 139 21.12 -17.76 -27.37
CA PRO A 139 22.10 -17.36 -26.38
C PRO A 139 23.00 -16.31 -27.03
N ARG A 140 23.06 -15.12 -26.41
CA ARG A 140 24.07 -14.12 -26.76
C ARG A 140 25.42 -14.83 -26.58
N ALA A 141 26.23 -14.86 -27.62
CA ALA A 141 27.61 -15.32 -27.53
C ALA A 141 28.26 -14.63 -26.31
N ARG A 142 29.12 -15.37 -25.63
CA ARG A 142 29.71 -15.09 -24.32
C ARG A 142 30.62 -13.85 -24.37
N GLU A 143 30.04 -12.68 -24.67
CA GLU A 143 30.66 -11.40 -24.50
C GLU A 143 30.81 -11.17 -22.99
N SER A 144 32.03 -10.88 -22.57
CA SER A 144 32.40 -10.66 -21.18
C SER A 144 31.37 -9.76 -20.46
N ILE A 145 30.80 -10.27 -19.37
CA ILE A 145 30.01 -9.45 -18.44
C ILE A 145 30.97 -8.36 -17.94
N PRO A 146 30.69 -7.06 -18.12
CA PRO A 146 31.50 -6.05 -17.47
C PRO A 146 31.38 -6.28 -15.96
N ARG A 147 32.51 -6.53 -15.31
CA ARG A 147 32.62 -6.66 -13.86
C ARG A 147 32.26 -5.30 -13.27
N PHE A 148 31.00 -5.12 -12.86
CA PHE A 148 30.56 -3.90 -12.22
C PHE A 148 31.37 -3.69 -10.94
N PRO A 149 32.20 -2.64 -10.83
CA PRO A 149 32.89 -2.35 -9.59
C PRO A 149 31.88 -1.85 -8.55
N VAL A 150 31.85 -2.47 -7.38
CA VAL A 150 30.99 -2.12 -6.23
C VAL A 150 31.31 -0.72 -5.64
N ALA A 151 32.32 0.00 -6.17
CA ALA A 151 32.93 1.14 -5.50
C ALA A 151 32.55 2.54 -6.01
N THR A 152 31.59 2.71 -6.92
CA THR A 152 31.20 4.06 -7.38
C THR A 152 29.69 4.29 -7.43
N TRP A 153 29.03 4.05 -6.30
CA TRP A 153 27.96 4.97 -5.89
C TRP A 153 28.60 6.30 -5.48
N ARG A 154 29.14 7.05 -6.45
CA ARG A 154 29.38 8.47 -6.23
C ARG A 154 28.01 9.10 -6.07
N ALA A 155 27.84 9.83 -4.98
CA ALA A 155 26.69 10.65 -4.67
C ALA A 155 26.11 11.25 -5.95
N ARG A 156 24.80 11.03 -6.19
CA ARG A 156 24.05 11.87 -7.12
C ARG A 156 24.40 13.32 -6.78
N PRO A 157 24.85 14.15 -7.75
CA PRO A 157 24.96 15.57 -7.47
C PRO A 157 23.59 16.05 -6.99
N SER A 158 23.61 16.79 -5.89
CA SER A 158 22.46 17.49 -5.33
C SER A 158 21.70 18.18 -6.45
N ILE A 159 20.37 18.02 -6.46
CA ILE A 159 19.49 18.87 -7.25
C ILE A 159 19.85 20.31 -6.87
N PRO A 160 20.32 21.17 -7.80
CA PRO A 160 20.57 22.56 -7.45
C PRO A 160 19.23 23.21 -7.08
N THR A 161 19.08 23.55 -5.82
CA THR A 161 18.09 24.54 -5.37
C THR A 161 18.44 25.87 -6.03
N SER A 162 17.41 26.50 -6.61
CA SER A 162 17.37 27.85 -7.15
C SER A 162 18.23 28.15 -8.39
N THR A 163 17.61 28.08 -9.56
CA THR A 163 17.93 29.01 -10.65
C THR A 163 16.87 30.10 -10.64
N SER A 164 17.13 31.18 -9.92
CA SER A 164 16.50 32.47 -10.19
C SER A 164 16.89 32.89 -11.61
N ARG A 165 16.01 32.61 -12.57
CA ARG A 165 16.14 33.09 -13.94
C ARG A 165 15.87 34.60 -13.93
N HIS A 166 16.95 35.38 -13.97
CA HIS A 166 16.89 36.78 -14.35
C HIS A 166 16.27 36.90 -15.76
N LEU A 167 15.00 37.27 -15.81
CA LEU A 167 14.40 37.92 -16.98
C LEU A 167 14.61 39.43 -16.79
N ARG A 168 15.55 39.99 -17.55
CA ARG A 168 15.48 41.34 -18.12
C ARG A 168 15.23 41.08 -19.62
N ASP A 169 14.19 41.58 -20.29
CA ASP A 169 13.45 42.84 -20.10
C ASP A 169 11.95 42.66 -20.42
N GLY A 170 11.12 43.55 -19.85
CA GLY A 170 9.79 43.84 -20.39
C GLY A 170 8.63 43.77 -19.40
N HIS A 171 8.48 44.83 -18.60
CA HIS A 171 7.25 45.27 -17.91
C HIS A 171 6.83 44.64 -16.57
N ARG A 172 6.89 45.53 -15.56
CA ARG A 172 5.96 45.70 -14.42
C ARG A 172 5.75 44.48 -13.51
N SER A 173 6.33 44.52 -12.31
CA SER A 173 5.56 44.84 -11.08
C SER A 173 6.38 44.57 -9.80
N ALA A 174 6.47 45.62 -8.98
CA ALA A 174 6.52 45.66 -7.53
C ALA A 174 7.34 44.60 -6.75
N SER A 175 8.49 45.05 -6.28
CA SER A 175 9.23 44.55 -5.11
C SER A 175 8.40 44.66 -3.82
N ILE A 176 8.33 43.58 -3.02
CA ILE A 176 8.30 43.69 -1.55
C ILE A 176 9.11 42.53 -0.95
N ILE A 177 10.30 42.86 -0.45
CA ILE A 177 10.91 42.18 0.68
C ILE A 177 10.39 42.91 1.92
N CYS A 178 9.78 42.21 2.87
CA CYS A 178 9.61 42.74 4.21
C CYS A 178 9.72 41.61 5.25
N SER A 179 10.77 41.75 6.07
CA SER A 179 11.00 41.11 7.35
C SER A 179 9.88 41.37 8.37
N ALA A 180 9.58 40.40 9.25
CA ALA A 180 9.32 40.63 10.68
C ALA A 180 8.95 39.33 11.44
N ARG A 181 9.69 39.05 12.52
CA ARG A 181 9.26 38.30 13.73
C ARG A 181 8.09 39.07 14.39
N PRO A 182 7.18 38.48 15.23
CA PRO A 182 7.57 37.98 16.57
C PRO A 182 6.68 36.90 17.26
N ARG A 183 7.24 36.34 18.36
CA ARG A 183 6.70 35.95 19.69
C ARG A 183 5.31 35.28 19.86
N GLY A 184 5.27 34.21 20.67
CA GLY A 184 4.09 33.42 21.12
C GLY A 184 3.12 34.14 22.07
N PRO A 185 2.17 33.43 22.72
CA PRO A 185 2.47 32.88 24.05
C PRO A 185 1.73 31.57 24.45
N THR A 186 2.05 31.13 25.66
CA THR A 186 1.74 29.93 26.43
C THR A 186 0.32 29.79 27.00
N ALA A 187 -0.12 28.52 27.13
CA ALA A 187 -0.77 27.87 28.28
C ALA A 187 -2.13 28.35 28.87
N ARG A 188 -3.01 27.33 29.01
CA ARG A 188 -3.87 26.99 30.17
C ARG A 188 -5.15 27.81 30.40
N GLY A 189 -6.29 27.12 30.31
CA GLY A 189 -7.58 27.61 30.82
C GLY A 189 -8.71 26.58 30.70
N ARG A 190 -9.01 25.89 31.81
CA ARG A 190 -10.21 25.06 32.05
C ARG A 190 -11.51 25.87 31.92
N ARG A 191 -12.59 25.18 31.53
CA ARG A 191 -14.00 25.24 32.03
C ARG A 191 -14.82 24.32 31.10
N SER A 192 -15.21 23.11 31.50
CA SER A 192 -16.35 22.76 32.37
C SER A 192 -17.66 23.41 31.94
N ILE A 193 -18.60 22.57 31.49
CA ILE A 193 -20.08 22.61 31.56
C ILE A 193 -20.58 21.45 30.66
N CYS A 194 -21.66 20.71 30.91
CA CYS A 194 -22.32 20.13 32.08
C CYS A 194 -23.63 19.51 31.52
N LEU A 195 -23.97 18.28 31.94
CA LEU A 195 -25.26 17.57 31.78
C LEU A 195 -25.72 17.27 30.33
N PHE A 196 -26.17 16.06 29.98
CA PHE A 196 -27.14 15.18 30.64
C PHE A 196 -26.76 13.70 30.40
#